data_AF-A0A3M2KU94-F1
#
_entry.id   AF-A0A3M2KU94-F1
#
_cell.length_a   1.000
_cell.length_b   1.000
_cell.length_c   1.000
_cell.angle_alpha   90.00
_cell.angle_beta   90.00
_cell.angle_gamma   90.00
#
_symmetry.space_group_name_H-M   'P 1'
#
loop_
_entity.id
_entity.type
_entity.pdbx_description
1 polymer ?
#
loop_
_entity_poly.entity_id
_entity_poly.type
_entity_poly.pdbx_seq_one_letter_code
_entity_poly.pdbx_strand_id
1 'polypeptide(L)'
;MTGNHRRHSLAARRRTRRLAGLAVAATVAGAATAGCGALGEALGTSVDRYDAACALLVDGSGSGGEAPDGFDAEAKLASSLPDFLADRECRTLAYAPITRASEGSLCQAEPLDLDPDADATLDRDELRAAQRAVASGRALELLECAREHSPGSDVIGALDRVSTAAPEDGEAFSVLVVSDFVQRDSSFELPHEDLTTPESRAALIDDLAERGRLPDGLSGATIYPSGYGMRLSRDSDAYADFDAFWTELLEGRVGADVDPTYQR
;
A
#
# COMPACT_ATOMS: atom_id res chain seq x y z
N MET A 1 36.26 -30.87 -61.38
CA MET A 1 37.55 -31.16 -62.03
C MET A 1 38.64 -30.64 -61.10
N THR A 2 39.23 -31.52 -60.26
CA THR A 2 40.66 -31.96 -60.34
C THR A 2 41.65 -30.78 -60.28
N GLY A 3 42.58 -30.66 -59.33
CA GLY A 3 43.02 -31.52 -58.25
C GLY A 3 44.32 -30.96 -57.62
N ASN A 4 44.66 -31.49 -56.45
CA ASN A 4 46.01 -31.81 -55.94
C ASN A 4 47.22 -30.90 -56.25
N HIS A 5 47.88 -30.41 -55.19
CA HIS A 5 49.31 -30.72 -54.97
C HIS A 5 49.76 -30.48 -53.51
N ARG A 6 50.22 -31.57 -52.89
CA ARG A 6 51.04 -31.61 -51.66
C ARG A 6 52.44 -31.06 -51.92
N ARG A 7 53.05 -30.39 -50.92
CA ARG A 7 54.47 -30.59 -50.58
C ARG A 7 54.67 -30.54 -49.06
N HIS A 8 55.29 -31.60 -48.55
CA HIS A 8 55.82 -31.74 -47.20
C HIS A 8 57.30 -31.39 -47.17
N SER A 9 57.76 -30.82 -46.06
CA SER A 9 59.09 -30.99 -45.45
C SER A 9 59.06 -30.26 -44.08
N LEU A 10 58.97 -30.93 -42.91
CA LEU A 10 60.05 -31.58 -42.13
C LEU A 10 61.27 -30.65 -41.98
N ALA A 11 61.85 -30.35 -40.81
CA ALA A 11 61.76 -30.85 -39.44
C ALA A 11 62.59 -29.95 -38.50
N ALA A 12 62.43 -30.16 -37.18
CA ALA A 12 63.43 -29.94 -36.11
C ALA A 12 63.78 -28.47 -35.75
N ARG A 13 64.02 -28.05 -34.50
CA ARG A 13 64.27 -28.73 -33.21
C ARG A 13 64.19 -27.67 -32.10
N ARG A 14 63.52 -28.02 -31.00
CA ARG A 14 63.78 -27.66 -29.59
C ARG A 14 64.58 -26.39 -29.28
N ARG A 15 63.99 -25.51 -28.46
CA ARG A 15 64.57 -25.09 -27.16
C ARG A 15 63.49 -24.53 -26.24
N THR A 16 63.12 -25.36 -25.27
CA THR A 16 62.46 -24.96 -24.03
C THR A 16 63.42 -24.11 -23.20
N ARG A 17 63.05 -22.87 -22.90
CA ARG A 17 63.47 -22.20 -21.66
C ARG A 17 62.29 -21.46 -21.07
N ARG A 18 61.98 -21.90 -19.85
CA ARG A 18 61.00 -21.34 -18.92
C ARG A 18 61.36 -19.89 -18.64
N LEU A 19 60.37 -19.00 -18.73
CA LEU A 19 60.30 -17.81 -17.89
C LEU A 19 58.87 -17.76 -17.36
N ALA A 20 58.75 -18.10 -16.08
CA ALA A 20 57.61 -17.76 -15.26
C ALA A 20 57.68 -16.25 -14.99
N GLY A 21 56.55 -15.56 -15.14
CA GLY A 21 56.44 -14.14 -14.87
C GLY A 21 54.97 -13.76 -14.81
N LEU A 22 54.48 -13.59 -13.58
CA LEU A 22 53.15 -13.14 -13.19
C LEU A 22 52.67 -11.89 -13.97
N ALA A 23 51.40 -11.90 -14.38
CA ALA A 23 50.56 -10.71 -14.43
C ALA A 23 49.09 -11.10 -14.18
N VAL A 24 48.64 -10.76 -12.97
CA VAL A 24 47.25 -10.77 -12.51
C VAL A 24 46.59 -9.45 -12.93
N ALA A 25 45.26 -9.47 -13.02
CA ALA A 25 44.30 -8.36 -13.16
C ALA A 25 43.87 -8.06 -14.62
N ALA A 26 42.59 -7.85 -14.94
CA ALA A 26 41.44 -7.50 -14.11
C ALA A 26 40.13 -8.06 -14.73
N THR A 27 39.35 -8.77 -13.91
CA THR A 27 37.95 -9.09 -14.17
C THR A 27 37.12 -8.51 -13.04
N VAL A 28 36.72 -7.25 -13.11
CA VAL A 28 35.55 -6.72 -12.40
C VAL A 28 35.01 -5.53 -13.19
N ALA A 29 34.04 -5.78 -14.06
CA ALA A 29 33.13 -4.77 -14.58
C ALA A 29 31.73 -5.35 -14.42
N GLY A 30 31.16 -5.21 -13.23
CA GLY A 30 29.86 -5.76 -12.89
C GLY A 30 29.27 -5.04 -11.69
N ALA A 31 28.05 -4.51 -11.88
CA ALA A 31 27.12 -3.98 -10.90
C ALA A 31 27.55 -2.71 -10.14
N ALA A 32 27.28 -1.54 -10.74
CA ALA A 32 27.40 -0.22 -10.09
C ALA A 32 26.04 0.48 -9.97
N THR A 33 25.02 -0.20 -9.43
CA THR A 33 23.74 0.45 -9.06
C THR A 33 23.31 0.23 -7.61
N ALA A 34 23.95 -0.67 -6.85
CA ALA A 34 23.65 -0.86 -5.42
C ALA A 34 24.63 -0.12 -4.46
N GLY A 35 25.53 0.71 -5.00
CA GLY A 35 26.71 1.19 -4.27
C GLY A 35 26.55 2.48 -3.47
N CYS A 36 25.57 3.33 -3.76
CA CYS A 36 25.51 4.65 -3.10
C CYS A 36 25.04 4.60 -1.64
N GLY A 37 24.09 3.71 -1.30
CA GLY A 37 23.63 3.54 0.09
C GLY A 37 24.70 2.96 1.00
N ALA A 38 25.35 1.87 0.56
CA ALA A 38 26.41 1.21 1.33
C ALA A 38 27.67 2.09 1.52
N LEU A 39 28.00 2.92 0.52
CA LEU A 39 29.12 3.88 0.64
C LEU A 39 28.72 5.06 1.54
N GLY A 40 27.47 5.51 1.46
CA GLY A 40 26.93 6.55 2.34
C GLY A 40 26.98 6.15 3.81
N GLU A 41 26.58 4.92 4.11
CA GLU A 41 26.59 4.35 5.46
C GLU A 41 28.00 4.10 5.99
N ALA A 42 28.92 3.61 5.15
CA ALA A 42 30.33 3.46 5.51
C ALA A 42 31.04 4.82 5.74
N LEU A 43 30.55 5.90 5.12
CA LEU A 43 31.07 7.26 5.28
C LEU A 43 30.32 8.07 6.36
N GLY A 44 29.30 7.50 7.02
CA GLY A 44 28.49 8.22 8.01
C GLY A 44 27.67 9.37 7.41
N THR A 45 27.32 9.26 6.13
CA THR A 45 26.55 10.25 5.35
C THR A 45 25.18 9.72 4.92
N SER A 46 24.82 8.49 5.31
CA SER A 46 23.46 8.00 5.14
C SER A 46 22.51 8.84 5.99
N VAL A 47 21.43 9.29 5.36
CA VAL A 47 20.30 9.90 6.05
C VAL A 47 19.35 8.75 6.33
N ASP A 48 19.08 8.45 7.59
CA ASP A 48 18.00 7.54 8.00
C ASP A 48 16.72 8.03 7.33
N ARG A 49 16.10 7.31 6.39
CA ARG A 49 14.92 7.75 5.61
C ARG A 49 13.78 6.76 5.76
N TYR A 50 12.57 7.30 5.81
CA TYR A 50 11.38 6.51 5.62
C TYR A 50 11.22 6.21 4.13
N ASP A 51 10.80 4.98 3.83
CA ASP A 51 10.65 4.50 2.45
C ASP A 51 9.24 3.96 2.16
N ALA A 52 8.37 3.81 3.16
CA ALA A 52 7.04 3.23 2.94
C ALA A 52 6.07 4.25 2.32
N ALA A 53 5.39 3.83 1.25
CA ALA A 53 4.22 4.54 0.74
C ALA A 53 2.99 4.15 1.57
N CYS A 54 2.26 5.14 2.05
CA CYS A 54 1.06 4.92 2.86
C CYS A 54 -0.16 5.65 2.29
N ALA A 55 -1.32 5.14 2.67
CA ALA A 55 -2.61 5.71 2.33
C ALA A 55 -3.54 5.71 3.54
N LEU A 56 -4.43 6.71 3.60
CA LEU A 56 -5.48 6.83 4.59
C LEU A 56 -6.83 6.97 3.91
N LEU A 57 -7.75 6.07 4.28
CA LEU A 57 -9.17 6.14 3.95
C LEU A 57 -9.97 6.52 5.18
N VAL A 58 -10.89 7.49 5.05
CA VAL A 58 -11.72 7.95 6.20
C VAL A 58 -13.20 8.02 5.82
N ASP A 59 -14.03 7.33 6.61
CA ASP A 59 -15.47 7.20 6.39
C ASP A 59 -16.30 8.37 6.92
N GLY A 60 -16.91 9.08 5.97
CA GLY A 60 -17.79 10.24 6.20
C GLY A 60 -19.27 9.92 6.23
N SER A 61 -19.68 8.64 6.26
CA SER A 61 -21.09 8.23 6.20
C SER A 61 -21.98 8.73 7.35
N GLY A 62 -21.41 9.36 8.38
CA GLY A 62 -22.16 9.92 9.51
C GLY A 62 -22.76 8.85 10.42
N SER A 63 -22.32 7.59 10.33
CA SER A 63 -22.73 6.49 11.20
C SER A 63 -22.29 6.65 12.67
N GLY A 64 -21.53 7.71 12.97
CA GLY A 64 -21.17 8.18 14.32
C GLY A 64 -22.31 8.85 15.09
N GLY A 65 -23.54 8.35 14.97
CA GLY A 65 -24.55 8.62 15.99
C GLY A 65 -24.15 7.93 17.28
N GLU A 66 -24.45 8.53 18.44
CA GLU A 66 -24.16 8.07 19.82
C GLU A 66 -24.79 6.71 20.21
N ALA A 67 -24.78 5.73 19.32
CA ALA A 67 -25.06 4.35 19.68
C ALA A 67 -23.81 3.79 20.38
N PRO A 68 -23.95 3.10 21.53
CA PRO A 68 -22.85 2.39 22.20
C PRO A 68 -22.11 1.36 21.33
N ASP A 69 -22.64 1.06 20.14
CA ASP A 69 -22.12 0.11 19.13
C ASP A 69 -21.87 0.79 17.77
N GLY A 70 -21.89 2.13 17.75
CA GLY A 70 -21.65 2.93 16.56
C GLY A 70 -20.17 2.99 16.22
N PHE A 71 -19.90 3.25 14.94
CA PHE A 71 -18.56 3.54 14.46
C PHE A 71 -18.32 5.06 14.56
N ASP A 72 -17.35 5.45 15.38
CA ASP A 72 -16.90 6.85 15.50
C ASP A 72 -15.61 7.03 14.70
N ALA A 73 -15.75 7.50 13.45
CA ALA A 73 -14.63 7.74 12.56
C ALA A 73 -13.59 8.71 13.15
N GLU A 74 -14.02 9.71 13.91
CA GLU A 74 -13.13 10.74 14.43
C GLU A 74 -12.30 10.19 15.60
N ALA A 75 -12.95 9.48 16.52
CA ALA A 75 -12.26 8.79 17.59
C ALA A 75 -11.29 7.73 17.06
N LYS A 76 -11.71 6.95 16.05
CA LYS A 76 -10.86 5.94 15.40
C LYS A 76 -9.67 6.56 14.69
N LEU A 77 -9.89 7.64 13.97
CA LEU A 77 -8.82 8.38 13.30
C LEU A 77 -7.81 8.90 14.33
N ALA A 78 -8.29 9.50 15.42
CA ALA A 78 -7.45 10.05 16.49
C ALA A 78 -6.63 8.96 17.21
N SER A 79 -7.17 7.75 17.36
CA SER A 79 -6.46 6.64 18.04
C SER A 79 -5.55 5.83 17.13
N SER A 80 -5.87 5.67 15.84
CA SER A 80 -5.14 4.76 14.95
C SER A 80 -4.11 5.45 14.06
N LEU A 81 -4.39 6.65 13.55
CA LEU A 81 -3.49 7.31 12.60
C LEU A 81 -2.10 7.60 13.17
N PRO A 82 -1.95 8.14 14.40
CA PRO A 82 -0.62 8.45 14.93
C PRO A 82 0.28 7.22 15.02
N ASP A 83 -0.27 6.11 15.51
CA ASP A 83 0.45 4.84 15.67
C ASP A 83 0.74 4.22 14.31
N PHE A 84 -0.24 4.18 13.40
CA PHE A 84 -0.04 3.70 12.04
C PHE A 84 1.11 4.42 11.31
N LEU A 85 1.12 5.76 11.34
CA LEU A 85 2.18 6.53 10.68
C LEU A 85 3.55 6.32 11.32
N ALA A 86 3.61 6.05 12.62
CA ALA A 86 4.84 5.76 13.33
C ALA A 86 5.35 4.34 13.04
N ASP A 87 4.47 3.34 13.17
CA ASP A 87 4.79 1.92 13.07
C ASP A 87 5.10 1.46 11.65
N ARG A 88 4.57 2.15 10.65
CA ARG A 88 4.85 1.89 9.23
C ARG A 88 5.97 2.75 8.67
N GLU A 89 6.47 3.71 9.45
CA GLU A 89 7.53 4.61 9.00
C GLU A 89 7.17 5.21 7.64
N CYS A 90 5.95 5.74 7.53
CA CYS A 90 5.40 6.23 6.27
C CYS A 90 6.22 7.43 5.78
N ARG A 91 6.74 7.36 4.56
CA ARG A 91 7.36 8.48 3.86
C ARG A 91 6.31 9.37 3.22
N THR A 92 5.37 8.77 2.49
CA THR A 92 4.31 9.49 1.80
C THR A 92 2.96 9.04 2.35
N LEU A 93 1.99 9.96 2.34
CA LEU A 93 0.62 9.69 2.73
C LEU A 93 -0.34 10.22 1.68
N ALA A 94 -1.03 9.32 1.01
CA ALA A 94 -2.18 9.62 0.16
C ALA A 94 -3.48 9.58 0.97
N TYR A 95 -4.52 10.25 0.45
CA TYR A 95 -5.81 10.36 1.12
C TYR A 95 -6.96 10.00 0.17
N ALA A 96 -7.95 9.28 0.68
CA ALA A 96 -9.22 9.09 -0.01
C ALA A 96 -10.38 9.15 0.99
N PRO A 97 -11.42 9.97 0.75
CA PRO A 97 -12.61 9.92 1.57
C PRO A 97 -13.48 8.72 1.18
N ILE A 98 -14.06 8.04 2.15
CA ILE A 98 -15.16 7.10 1.93
C ILE A 98 -16.47 7.90 2.03
N THR A 99 -17.17 8.03 0.90
CA THR A 99 -18.40 8.81 0.72
C THR A 99 -19.46 7.97 0.00
N ARG A 100 -20.61 8.53 -0.38
CA ARG A 100 -21.59 7.78 -1.23
C ARG A 100 -21.06 7.42 -2.62
N ALA A 101 -20.06 8.14 -3.12
CA ALA A 101 -19.46 7.94 -4.44
C ALA A 101 -17.98 8.36 -4.37
N SER A 102 -17.14 7.51 -3.79
CA SER A 102 -15.79 7.87 -3.37
C SER A 102 -14.86 8.19 -4.53
N GLU A 103 -14.96 7.43 -5.63
CA GLU A 103 -14.16 7.63 -6.84
C GLU A 103 -14.29 9.08 -7.36
N GLY A 104 -15.53 9.58 -7.44
CA GLY A 104 -15.86 10.93 -7.94
C GLY A 104 -15.95 12.02 -6.88
N SER A 105 -15.49 11.78 -5.65
CA SER A 105 -15.68 12.73 -4.55
C SER A 105 -14.99 14.08 -4.80
N LEU A 106 -15.70 15.15 -4.46
CA LEU A 106 -15.19 16.52 -4.45
C LEU A 106 -14.30 16.81 -3.24
N CYS A 107 -14.41 15.99 -2.19
CA CYS A 107 -13.55 16.08 -1.02
C CYS A 107 -12.19 15.47 -1.36
N GLN A 108 -11.14 16.28 -1.26
CA GLN A 108 -9.78 15.88 -1.61
C GLN A 108 -8.82 16.47 -0.59
N ALA A 109 -7.77 15.72 -0.29
CA ALA A 109 -6.61 16.23 0.44
C ALA A 109 -5.37 15.95 -0.40
N GLU A 110 -4.46 16.91 -0.48
CA GLU A 110 -3.20 16.72 -1.18
C GLU A 110 -2.35 15.65 -0.47
N PRO A 111 -1.63 14.79 -1.22
CA PRO A 111 -0.65 13.90 -0.62
C PRO A 111 0.36 14.66 0.23
N LEU A 112 0.89 14.00 1.25
CA LEU A 112 1.84 14.58 2.18
C LEU A 112 3.16 13.81 2.17
N ASP A 113 4.27 14.53 2.15
CA ASP A 113 5.59 13.99 2.49
C ASP A 113 5.78 14.11 4.00
N LEU A 114 5.77 12.96 4.69
CA LEU A 114 5.95 12.83 6.12
C LEU A 114 7.42 12.87 6.53
N ASP A 115 8.31 12.78 5.56
CA ASP A 115 9.74 12.72 5.77
C ASP A 115 10.54 13.58 4.77
N PRO A 116 10.21 14.89 4.67
CA PRO A 116 10.77 15.75 3.64
C PRO A 116 12.26 16.01 3.84
N ASP A 117 12.90 16.52 2.79
CA ASP A 117 14.26 17.03 2.88
C ASP A 117 14.33 18.16 3.92
N ALA A 118 15.31 18.07 4.80
CA ALA A 118 15.53 19.01 5.88
C ALA A 118 16.96 19.55 5.83
N ASP A 119 17.14 20.80 6.25
CA ASP A 119 18.47 21.35 6.48
C ASP A 119 19.17 20.57 7.60
N ALA A 120 20.50 20.45 7.52
CA ALA A 120 21.31 19.67 8.47
C ALA A 120 21.23 20.12 9.95
N THR A 121 20.60 21.27 10.22
CA THR A 121 20.41 21.84 11.56
C THR A 121 19.02 21.58 12.15
N LEU A 122 18.08 21.06 11.36
CA LEU A 122 16.74 20.74 11.84
C LEU A 122 16.72 19.33 12.42
N ASP A 123 16.04 19.19 13.57
CA ASP A 123 15.76 17.87 14.13
C ASP A 123 14.72 17.18 13.24
N ARG A 124 15.11 16.02 12.73
CA ARG A 124 14.35 15.24 11.77
C ARG A 124 13.15 14.55 12.40
N ASP A 125 13.25 14.16 13.68
CA ASP A 125 12.15 13.56 14.40
C ASP A 125 11.11 14.62 14.79
N GLU A 126 11.55 15.83 15.12
CA GLU A 126 10.64 16.98 15.29
C GLU A 126 9.90 17.31 13.98
N LEU A 127 10.60 17.27 12.84
CA LEU A 127 9.98 17.48 11.52
C LEU A 127 8.96 16.40 11.20
N ARG A 128 9.31 15.11 11.37
CA ARG A 128 8.38 13.98 11.19
C ARG A 128 7.17 14.09 12.12
N ALA A 129 7.36 14.51 13.37
CA ALA A 129 6.26 14.75 14.31
C ALA A 129 5.35 15.89 13.85
N ALA A 130 5.92 16.99 13.35
CA ALA A 130 5.15 18.10 12.78
C ALA A 130 4.36 17.68 11.54
N GLN A 131 4.96 16.90 10.62
CA GLN A 131 4.24 16.39 9.44
C GLN A 131 3.13 15.41 9.82
N ARG A 132 3.33 14.54 10.80
CA ARG A 132 2.25 13.69 11.33
C ARG A 132 1.10 14.50 11.92
N ALA A 133 1.38 15.62 12.60
CA ALA A 133 0.33 16.52 13.07
C ALA A 133 -0.44 17.19 11.92
N VAL A 134 0.26 17.61 10.85
CA VAL A 134 -0.38 18.09 9.60
C VAL A 134 -1.25 16.99 8.98
N ALA A 135 -0.76 15.75 8.98
CA ALA A 135 -1.49 14.61 8.44
C ALA A 135 -2.83 14.39 9.15
N SER A 136 -2.83 14.44 10.48
CA SER A 136 -4.03 14.33 11.30
C SER A 136 -5.01 15.48 11.04
N GLY A 137 -4.51 16.72 10.91
CA GLY A 137 -5.35 17.87 10.57
C GLY A 137 -6.05 17.71 9.22
N ARG A 138 -5.31 17.34 8.17
CA ARG A 138 -5.87 17.06 6.83
C ARG A 138 -6.90 15.93 6.85
N ALA A 139 -6.66 14.90 7.64
CA ALA A 139 -7.58 13.78 7.76
C ALA A 139 -8.92 14.19 8.41
N LEU A 140 -8.88 15.07 9.42
CA LEU A 140 -10.08 15.63 10.04
C LEU A 140 -10.85 16.54 9.06
N GLU A 141 -10.16 17.42 8.35
CA GLU A 141 -10.79 18.27 7.32
C GLU A 141 -11.44 17.42 6.21
N LEU A 142 -10.78 16.33 5.80
CA LEU A 142 -11.33 15.39 4.82
C LEU A 142 -12.59 14.69 5.34
N LEU A 143 -12.57 14.24 6.59
CA LEU A 143 -13.71 13.63 7.27
C LEU A 143 -14.90 14.60 7.37
N GLU A 144 -14.65 15.84 7.77
CA GLU A 144 -15.67 16.89 7.84
C GLU A 144 -16.30 17.17 6.48
N CYS A 145 -15.47 17.33 5.44
CA CYS A 145 -15.94 17.51 4.07
C CYS A 145 -16.82 16.33 3.61
N ALA A 146 -16.36 15.09 3.85
CA ALA A 146 -17.08 13.88 3.46
C ALA A 146 -18.47 13.79 4.13
N ARG A 147 -18.53 14.14 5.43
CA ARG A 147 -19.78 14.21 6.21
C ARG A 147 -20.72 15.29 5.68
N GLU A 148 -20.21 16.45 5.32
CA GLU A 148 -21.03 17.59 4.87
C GLU A 148 -21.59 17.39 3.46
N HIS A 149 -20.77 16.93 2.51
CA HIS A 149 -21.09 17.02 1.09
C HIS A 149 -21.58 15.72 0.44
N SER A 150 -21.21 14.54 0.96
CA SER A 150 -21.57 13.27 0.32
C SER A 150 -21.67 12.10 1.31
N PRO A 151 -22.58 12.17 2.31
CA PRO A 151 -22.72 11.10 3.29
C PRO A 151 -23.15 9.78 2.64
N GLY A 152 -22.34 8.74 2.83
CA GLY A 152 -22.50 7.37 2.36
C GLY A 152 -21.19 6.62 2.56
N SER A 153 -21.15 5.31 2.27
CA SER A 153 -19.96 4.49 2.50
C SER A 153 -19.63 3.63 1.27
N ASP A 154 -18.88 4.21 0.34
CA ASP A 154 -18.32 3.52 -0.81
C ASP A 154 -16.85 3.19 -0.53
N VAL A 155 -16.66 2.12 0.25
CA VAL A 155 -15.35 1.61 0.66
C VAL A 155 -14.58 1.08 -0.54
N ILE A 156 -15.25 0.30 -1.39
CA ILE A 156 -14.65 -0.27 -2.60
C ILE A 156 -14.14 0.85 -3.53
N GLY A 157 -14.95 1.86 -3.82
CA GLY A 157 -14.52 2.99 -4.65
C GLY A 157 -13.43 3.85 -4.02
N ALA A 158 -13.36 3.93 -2.69
CA ALA A 158 -12.27 4.63 -2.01
C ALA A 158 -10.94 3.85 -2.09
N LEU A 159 -11.00 2.53 -1.99
CA LEU A 159 -9.85 1.63 -2.18
C LEU A 159 -9.32 1.73 -3.61
N ASP A 160 -10.21 1.70 -4.60
CA ASP A 160 -9.84 1.86 -6.00
C ASP A 160 -9.24 3.24 -6.28
N ARG A 161 -9.82 4.30 -5.70
CA ARG A 161 -9.26 5.65 -5.82
C ARG A 161 -7.83 5.73 -5.28
N VAL A 162 -7.56 5.13 -4.12
CA VAL A 162 -6.24 5.24 -3.48
C VAL A 162 -5.19 4.34 -4.10
N SER A 163 -5.59 3.30 -4.84
CA SER A 163 -4.65 2.41 -5.52
C SER A 163 -3.80 3.14 -6.57
N THR A 164 -4.30 4.27 -7.08
CA THR A 164 -3.53 5.15 -7.99
C THR A 164 -2.30 5.77 -7.32
N ALA A 165 -2.22 5.74 -5.99
CA ALA A 165 -1.06 6.16 -5.21
C ALA A 165 -0.15 4.99 -4.80
N ALA A 166 -0.51 3.74 -5.16
CA ALA A 166 0.36 2.60 -4.91
C ALA A 166 1.68 2.77 -5.70
N PRO A 167 2.82 2.47 -5.08
CA PRO A 167 4.11 2.54 -5.76
C PRO A 167 4.22 1.49 -6.87
N GLU A 168 5.03 1.78 -7.87
CA GLU A 168 5.35 0.81 -8.93
C GLU A 168 6.24 -0.32 -8.36
N ASP A 169 5.97 -1.56 -8.74
CA ASP A 169 6.81 -2.75 -8.54
C ASP A 169 7.40 -2.98 -7.13
N GLY A 170 6.64 -3.67 -6.25
CA GLY A 170 7.17 -4.42 -5.11
C GLY A 170 7.57 -3.62 -3.86
N GLU A 171 7.41 -2.29 -3.89
CA GLU A 171 7.51 -1.45 -2.70
C GLU A 171 6.29 -1.63 -1.79
N ALA A 172 6.51 -1.57 -0.48
CA ALA A 172 5.44 -1.79 0.50
C ALA A 172 4.42 -0.66 0.43
N PHE A 173 3.15 -1.01 0.25
CA PHE A 173 2.03 -0.08 0.31
C PHE A 173 1.11 -0.41 1.49
N SER A 174 1.05 0.49 2.46
CA SER A 174 0.24 0.31 3.68
C SER A 174 -0.97 1.23 3.65
N VAL A 175 -2.18 0.69 3.81
CA VAL A 175 -3.42 1.45 3.71
C VAL A 175 -4.18 1.37 5.04
N LEU A 176 -4.24 2.46 5.80
CA LEU A 176 -5.13 2.58 6.96
C LEU A 176 -6.55 2.91 6.50
N VAL A 177 -7.52 2.08 6.87
CA VAL A 177 -8.93 2.28 6.53
C VAL A 177 -9.74 2.51 7.80
N VAL A 178 -10.08 3.76 8.06
CA VAL A 178 -10.94 4.17 9.17
C VAL A 178 -12.39 4.08 8.70
N SER A 179 -12.99 2.90 8.86
CA SER A 179 -14.37 2.58 8.47
C SER A 179 -14.87 1.35 9.23
N ASP A 180 -16.20 1.22 9.34
CA ASP A 180 -16.84 -0.03 9.74
C ASP A 180 -16.96 -1.05 8.60
N PHE A 181 -16.51 -0.70 7.40
CA PHE A 181 -16.57 -1.49 6.17
C PHE A 181 -18.00 -1.83 5.71
N VAL A 182 -19.01 -1.10 6.19
CA VAL A 182 -20.40 -1.30 5.74
C VAL A 182 -20.63 -0.56 4.44
N GLN A 183 -20.34 -1.23 3.31
CA GLN A 183 -20.55 -0.72 1.97
C GLN A 183 -22.02 -0.35 1.72
N ARG A 184 -22.26 0.93 1.43
CA ARG A 184 -23.54 1.57 1.11
C ARG A 184 -23.31 2.72 0.15
N ASP A 185 -23.14 2.37 -1.12
CA ASP A 185 -23.12 3.31 -2.23
C ASP A 185 -24.43 3.23 -3.03
N SER A 186 -24.63 4.15 -3.97
CA SER A 186 -25.89 4.22 -4.74
C SER A 186 -26.20 3.01 -5.63
N SER A 187 -25.22 2.17 -5.90
CA SER A 187 -25.30 1.03 -6.82
C SER A 187 -25.08 -0.33 -6.13
N PHE A 188 -24.61 -0.34 -4.89
CA PHE A 188 -24.34 -1.56 -4.12
C PHE A 188 -24.42 -1.28 -2.62
N GLU A 189 -25.28 -2.04 -1.94
CA GLU A 189 -25.49 -1.95 -0.49
C GLU A 189 -25.36 -3.34 0.13
N LEU A 190 -24.21 -3.61 0.74
CA LEU A 190 -23.87 -4.92 1.29
C LEU A 190 -24.93 -5.49 2.26
N PRO A 191 -25.60 -4.70 3.13
CA PRO A 191 -26.65 -5.22 4.02
C PRO A 191 -27.90 -5.77 3.32
N HIS A 192 -28.09 -5.51 2.02
CA HIS A 192 -29.22 -6.02 1.24
C HIS A 192 -28.89 -7.30 0.47
N GLU A 193 -27.64 -7.75 0.54
CA GLU A 193 -27.15 -8.89 -0.22
C GLU A 193 -27.16 -10.18 0.62
N ASP A 194 -27.18 -11.32 -0.07
CA ASP A 194 -27.03 -12.63 0.57
C ASP A 194 -25.54 -12.99 0.71
N LEU A 195 -25.02 -12.94 1.93
CA LEU A 195 -23.63 -13.31 2.25
C LEU A 195 -23.52 -14.69 2.91
N THR A 196 -24.63 -15.40 3.10
CA THR A 196 -24.72 -16.57 3.98
C THR A 196 -24.02 -17.81 3.42
N THR A 197 -23.74 -17.85 2.12
CA THR A 197 -23.05 -18.97 1.48
C THR A 197 -21.83 -18.51 0.70
N PRO A 198 -20.75 -19.33 0.63
CA PRO A 198 -19.61 -19.04 -0.23
C PRO A 198 -19.99 -18.82 -1.69
N GLU A 199 -20.98 -19.56 -2.21
CA GLU A 199 -21.46 -19.41 -3.59
C GLU A 199 -22.14 -18.05 -3.83
N SER A 200 -23.00 -17.59 -2.91
CA SER A 200 -23.64 -16.27 -3.00
C SER A 200 -22.59 -15.15 -2.96
N ARG A 201 -21.61 -15.24 -2.05
CA ARG A 201 -20.52 -14.25 -1.95
C ARG A 201 -19.64 -14.24 -3.20
N ALA A 202 -19.24 -15.40 -3.70
CA ALA A 202 -18.43 -15.51 -4.91
C ALA A 202 -19.16 -14.90 -6.13
N ALA A 203 -20.46 -15.20 -6.29
CA ALA A 203 -21.26 -14.62 -7.37
C ALA A 203 -21.36 -13.09 -7.27
N LEU A 204 -21.47 -12.56 -6.05
CA LEU A 204 -21.50 -11.13 -5.81
C LEU A 204 -20.14 -10.47 -6.16
N ILE A 205 -19.04 -11.08 -5.74
CA ILE A 205 -17.69 -10.59 -6.05
C ILE A 205 -17.42 -10.67 -7.56
N ASP A 206 -17.87 -11.74 -8.23
CA ASP A 206 -17.76 -11.86 -9.69
C ASP A 206 -18.58 -10.77 -10.42
N ASP A 207 -19.80 -10.45 -9.96
CA ASP A 207 -20.58 -9.33 -10.52
C ASP A 207 -19.89 -7.96 -10.32
N LEU A 208 -19.26 -7.73 -9.16
CA LEU A 208 -18.43 -6.54 -8.94
C LEU A 208 -17.25 -6.49 -9.92
N ALA A 209 -16.58 -7.62 -10.16
CA ALA A 209 -15.47 -7.73 -11.09
C ALA A 209 -15.92 -7.47 -12.55
N GLU A 210 -17.03 -8.06 -12.98
CA GLU A 210 -17.59 -7.87 -14.33
C GLU A 210 -17.97 -6.40 -14.61
N ARG A 211 -18.35 -5.67 -13.56
CA ARG A 211 -18.65 -4.23 -13.62
C ARG A 211 -17.40 -3.35 -13.51
N GLY A 212 -16.21 -3.93 -13.37
CA GLY A 212 -14.96 -3.18 -13.18
C GLY A 212 -14.93 -2.39 -11.88
N ARG A 213 -15.56 -2.92 -10.82
CA ARG A 213 -15.66 -2.25 -9.52
C ARG A 213 -14.65 -2.74 -8.49
N LEU A 214 -13.88 -3.78 -8.79
CA LEU A 214 -12.84 -4.21 -7.85
C LEU A 214 -11.67 -3.23 -7.91
N PRO A 215 -11.05 -2.90 -6.76
CA PRO A 215 -9.92 -1.99 -6.74
C PRO A 215 -8.72 -2.63 -7.45
N ASP A 216 -8.26 -1.98 -8.51
CA ASP A 216 -7.10 -2.43 -9.27
C ASP A 216 -5.83 -1.82 -8.67
N GLY A 217 -4.72 -2.57 -8.60
CA GLY A 217 -3.43 -2.03 -8.14
C GLY A 217 -3.16 -2.06 -6.63
N LEU A 218 -4.01 -2.74 -5.86
CA LEU A 218 -3.75 -3.04 -4.43
C LEU A 218 -3.12 -4.42 -4.18
N SER A 219 -2.80 -5.17 -5.23
CA SER A 219 -2.16 -6.47 -5.07
C SER A 219 -0.79 -6.32 -4.38
N GLY A 220 -0.59 -7.03 -3.28
CA GLY A 220 0.61 -6.92 -2.43
C GLY A 220 0.61 -5.74 -1.45
N ALA A 221 -0.45 -4.93 -1.43
CA ALA A 221 -0.65 -3.93 -0.38
C ALA A 221 -1.11 -4.61 0.92
N THR A 222 -0.88 -3.94 2.05
CA THR A 222 -1.45 -4.36 3.35
C THR A 222 -2.51 -3.35 3.79
N ILE A 223 -3.73 -3.85 3.99
CA ILE A 223 -4.87 -3.09 4.49
C ILE A 223 -4.94 -3.22 6.01
N TYR A 224 -4.96 -2.09 6.68
CA TYR A 224 -5.03 -1.93 8.12
C TYR A 224 -6.40 -1.35 8.48
N PRO A 225 -7.43 -2.17 8.75
CA PRO A 225 -8.72 -1.64 9.12
C PRO A 225 -8.70 -1.05 10.54
N SER A 226 -9.48 0.01 10.76
CA SER A 226 -9.80 0.56 12.07
C SER A 226 -11.30 0.83 12.19
N GLY A 227 -11.98 0.08 13.06
CA GLY A 227 -13.44 0.12 13.22
C GLY A 227 -14.23 -0.98 12.50
N TYR A 228 -13.54 -1.90 11.81
CA TYR A 228 -14.13 -2.98 11.02
C TYR A 228 -15.23 -3.76 11.74
N GLY A 229 -16.39 -3.86 11.09
CA GLY A 229 -17.51 -4.69 11.56
C GLY A 229 -18.08 -4.26 12.91
N MET A 230 -17.74 -3.07 13.44
CA MET A 230 -18.22 -2.63 14.77
C MET A 230 -19.75 -2.64 14.88
N ARG A 231 -20.45 -2.34 13.78
CA ARG A 231 -21.93 -2.38 13.72
C ARG A 231 -22.52 -3.79 13.75
N LEU A 232 -21.72 -4.79 13.43
CA LEU A 232 -22.10 -6.21 13.42
C LEU A 232 -21.56 -6.96 14.64
N SER A 233 -20.80 -6.29 15.52
CA SER A 233 -20.13 -6.91 16.66
C SER A 233 -21.04 -7.67 17.64
N ARG A 234 -22.35 -7.40 17.61
CA ARG A 234 -23.36 -8.07 18.45
C ARG A 234 -24.06 -9.25 17.78
N ASP A 235 -23.87 -9.45 16.49
CA ASP A 235 -24.46 -10.54 15.71
C ASP A 235 -23.31 -11.37 15.11
N SER A 236 -22.97 -12.49 15.76
CA SER A 236 -21.81 -13.30 15.40
C SER A 236 -21.93 -13.93 14.02
N ASP A 237 -23.15 -14.30 13.63
CA ASP A 237 -23.38 -14.99 12.36
C ASP A 237 -23.31 -13.96 11.23
N ALA A 238 -23.97 -12.80 11.38
CA ALA A 238 -23.85 -11.71 10.43
C ALA A 238 -22.41 -11.17 10.32
N TYR A 239 -21.67 -11.11 11.43
CA TYR A 239 -20.25 -10.73 11.41
C TYR A 239 -19.41 -11.76 10.64
N ALA A 240 -19.63 -13.06 10.83
CA ALA A 240 -18.86 -14.10 10.16
C ALA A 240 -19.07 -14.08 8.63
N ASP A 241 -20.32 -13.88 8.19
CA ASP A 241 -20.65 -13.78 6.76
C ASP A 241 -20.07 -12.49 6.14
N PHE A 242 -20.14 -11.38 6.87
CA PHE A 242 -19.52 -10.12 6.50
C PHE A 242 -17.99 -10.23 6.38
N ASP A 243 -17.36 -10.88 7.36
CA ASP A 243 -15.92 -11.05 7.42
C ASP A 243 -15.42 -11.93 6.27
N ALA A 244 -16.15 -13.02 5.99
CA ALA A 244 -15.85 -13.89 4.87
C ALA A 244 -15.95 -13.15 3.52
N PHE A 245 -16.95 -12.27 3.33
CA PHE A 245 -17.07 -11.47 2.12
C PHE A 245 -15.84 -10.57 1.89
N TRP A 246 -15.43 -9.80 2.90
CA TRP A 246 -14.29 -8.88 2.77
C TRP A 246 -12.97 -9.62 2.62
N THR A 247 -12.80 -10.75 3.32
CA THR A 247 -11.63 -11.63 3.17
C THR A 247 -11.53 -12.18 1.74
N GLU A 248 -12.64 -12.72 1.21
CA GLU A 248 -12.70 -13.26 -0.15
C GLU A 248 -12.47 -12.19 -1.23
N LEU A 249 -12.96 -10.96 -0.99
CA LEU A 249 -12.75 -9.83 -1.90
C LEU A 249 -11.30 -9.32 -1.85
N LEU A 250 -10.81 -8.93 -0.66
CA LEU A 250 -9.51 -8.25 -0.49
C LEU A 250 -8.35 -9.22 -0.66
N GLU A 251 -8.34 -10.34 0.07
CA GLU A 251 -7.24 -11.29 0.02
C GLU A 251 -7.38 -12.25 -1.18
N GLY A 252 -8.61 -12.64 -1.50
CA GLY A 252 -8.88 -13.61 -2.56
C GLY A 252 -8.84 -13.06 -3.98
N ARG A 253 -9.50 -11.92 -4.25
CA ARG A 253 -9.63 -11.36 -5.62
C ARG A 253 -8.69 -10.19 -5.89
N VAL A 254 -8.57 -9.27 -4.94
CA VAL A 254 -7.68 -8.10 -5.08
C VAL A 254 -6.22 -8.49 -4.81
N GLY A 255 -6.00 -9.46 -3.91
CA GLY A 255 -4.67 -9.93 -3.52
C GLY A 255 -3.95 -8.96 -2.59
N ALA A 256 -4.68 -8.20 -1.78
CA ALA A 256 -4.15 -7.40 -0.69
C ALA A 256 -4.19 -8.23 0.61
N ASP A 257 -3.22 -8.04 1.50
CA ASP A 257 -3.22 -8.67 2.82
C ASP A 257 -4.04 -7.81 3.81
N VAL A 258 -4.76 -8.42 4.75
CA VAL A 258 -5.46 -7.68 5.81
C VAL A 258 -4.76 -7.90 7.16
N ASP A 259 -4.32 -6.81 7.79
CA ASP A 259 -3.66 -6.84 9.10
C ASP A 259 -4.55 -6.17 10.17
N PRO A 260 -5.09 -6.94 11.14
CA PRO A 260 -6.05 -6.44 12.12
C PRO A 260 -5.42 -5.61 13.26
N THR A 261 -4.14 -5.22 13.17
CA THR A 261 -3.42 -4.53 14.26
C THR A 261 -4.17 -3.30 14.81
N TYR A 262 -4.83 -2.51 13.96
CA TYR A 262 -5.55 -1.29 14.37
C TYR A 262 -7.08 -1.43 14.41
N GLN A 263 -7.59 -2.67 14.37
CA GLN A 263 -9.02 -2.94 14.21
C GLN A 263 -9.88 -2.40 15.36
N ARG A 264 -9.31 -2.34 16.57
CA ARG A 264 -10.04 -2.09 17.83
C ARG A 264 -10.23 -0.65 18.22
#